data_AF-A0A2A5BBR5-F1
#
_entry.id   AF-A0A2A5BBR5-F1
#
_cell.length_a   1.000
_cell.length_b   1.000
_cell.length_c   1.000
_cell.angle_alpha   90.00
_cell.angle_beta   90.00
_cell.angle_gamma   90.00
#
_symmetry.space_group_name_H-M   'P 1'
#
loop_
_entity.id
_entity.type
_entity.pdbx_description
1 polymer ?
#
loop_
_entity_poly.entity_id
_entity_poly.type
_entity_poly.pdbx_seq_one_letter_code
_entity_poly.pdbx_strand_id
1 'polypeptide(L)'
;MSTSKLQNVGVFILLLIFISWAVYADESAATIQKATKHAASSDKEIHLAYLQCYALQENDKKQCHQLITQQFNLDREPSSQKYWLYYSYEAERLGFQWFLNSHNKSCAKIDHGVLFNQATNSYDVICADGNKFKMSFSYKDNSWTLLEWLIV
;
A
#
# COMPACT_ATOMS: atom_id res chain seq x y z
N MET A 1 -12.71 -20.84 -56.34
CA MET A 1 -12.11 -19.65 -55.69
C MET A 1 -12.47 -19.70 -54.21
N SER A 2 -11.46 -19.83 -53.35
CA SER A 2 -11.60 -20.16 -51.92
C SER A 2 -11.46 -18.89 -51.08
N THR A 3 -12.53 -18.43 -50.45
CA THR A 3 -12.57 -17.22 -49.61
C THR A 3 -12.91 -17.52 -48.14
N SER A 4 -12.73 -18.75 -47.66
CA SER A 4 -13.08 -19.13 -46.29
C SER A 4 -11.91 -19.18 -45.29
N LYS A 5 -10.66 -19.01 -45.72
CA LYS A 5 -9.49 -19.12 -44.82
C LYS A 5 -9.06 -17.82 -44.12
N LEU A 6 -9.55 -16.65 -44.54
CA LEU A 6 -9.09 -15.35 -44.02
C LEU A 6 -9.94 -14.81 -42.84
N GLN A 7 -11.17 -15.29 -42.64
CA GLN A 7 -12.04 -14.82 -41.54
C GLN A 7 -11.74 -15.50 -40.19
N ASN A 8 -11.23 -16.74 -40.18
CA ASN A 8 -10.96 -17.47 -38.93
C ASN A 8 -9.69 -17.00 -38.21
N VAL A 9 -8.71 -16.41 -38.91
CA VAL A 9 -7.45 -15.97 -38.31
C VAL A 9 -7.63 -14.68 -37.49
N GLY A 10 -8.45 -13.74 -37.97
CA GLY A 10 -8.70 -12.47 -37.27
C GLY A 10 -9.46 -12.64 -35.95
N VAL A 11 -10.42 -13.57 -35.90
CA VAL A 11 -11.19 -13.89 -34.68
C VAL A 11 -10.29 -14.57 -33.64
N PHE A 12 -9.41 -15.48 -34.06
CA PHE A 12 -8.45 -16.15 -33.17
C PHE A 12 -7.41 -15.18 -32.58
N ILE A 13 -6.90 -14.23 -33.37
CA ILE A 13 -5.94 -13.22 -32.88
C ILE A 13 -6.59 -12.29 -31.86
N LEU A 14 -7.81 -11.81 -32.12
CA LEU A 14 -8.55 -10.98 -31.16
C LEU A 14 -8.86 -11.75 -29.87
N LEU A 15 -9.31 -13.01 -29.95
CA LEU A 15 -9.54 -13.86 -28.78
C LEU A 15 -8.26 -14.09 -27.95
N LEU A 16 -7.13 -14.36 -28.60
CA LEU A 16 -5.85 -14.54 -27.91
C LEU A 16 -5.40 -13.26 -27.21
N ILE A 17 -5.59 -12.09 -27.83
CA ILE A 17 -5.33 -10.80 -27.20
C ILE A 17 -6.22 -10.64 -25.95
N PHE A 18 -7.54 -10.79 -26.07
CA PHE A 18 -8.46 -10.68 -24.93
C PHE A 18 -8.14 -11.66 -23.80
N ILE A 19 -7.74 -12.90 -24.11
CA ILE A 19 -7.32 -13.89 -23.11
C ILE A 19 -6.04 -13.44 -22.41
N SER A 20 -5.05 -12.89 -23.14
CA SER A 20 -3.83 -12.35 -22.54
C SER A 20 -4.09 -11.16 -21.60
N TRP A 21 -5.01 -10.25 -21.95
CA TRP A 21 -5.41 -9.15 -21.06
C TRP A 21 -6.12 -9.66 -19.79
N ALA A 22 -7.01 -10.65 -19.93
CA ALA A 22 -7.73 -11.22 -18.80
C ALA A 22 -6.79 -11.97 -17.84
N VAL A 23 -5.86 -12.78 -18.37
CA VAL A 23 -4.85 -13.50 -17.56
C VAL A 23 -3.90 -12.54 -16.86
N TYR A 24 -3.44 -11.48 -17.54
CA TYR A 24 -2.56 -10.47 -16.93
C TYR A 24 -3.25 -9.66 -15.83
N ALA A 25 -4.53 -9.32 -16.02
CA ALA A 25 -5.33 -8.63 -15.00
C ALA A 25 -5.55 -9.51 -13.75
N ASP A 26 -5.78 -10.80 -13.94
CA ASP A 26 -6.01 -11.77 -12.87
C ASP A 26 -4.75 -12.02 -12.02
N GLU A 27 -3.59 -12.22 -12.66
CA GLU A 27 -2.30 -12.40 -11.96
C GLU A 27 -1.91 -11.16 -11.12
N SER A 28 -2.25 -9.96 -11.63
CA SER A 28 -2.05 -8.71 -10.91
C SER A 28 -2.94 -8.62 -9.66
N ALA A 29 -4.21 -8.98 -9.76
CA ALA A 29 -5.15 -8.94 -8.64
C ALA A 29 -4.79 -9.95 -7.54
N ALA A 30 -4.40 -11.17 -7.93
CA ALA A 30 -3.96 -12.21 -7.00
C ALA A 30 -2.70 -11.77 -6.22
N THR A 31 -1.73 -11.13 -6.90
CA THR A 31 -0.52 -10.59 -6.26
C THR A 31 -0.86 -9.51 -5.23
N ILE A 32 -1.75 -8.57 -5.58
CA ILE A 32 -2.21 -7.51 -4.67
C ILE A 32 -2.88 -8.14 -3.45
N GLN A 33 -3.83 -9.06 -3.65
CA GLN A 33 -4.56 -9.69 -2.57
C GLN A 33 -3.64 -10.48 -1.64
N LYS A 34 -2.66 -11.21 -2.19
CA LYS A 34 -1.65 -11.95 -1.40
C LYS A 34 -0.83 -10.99 -0.54
N ALA A 35 -0.36 -9.88 -1.11
CA ALA A 35 0.43 -8.88 -0.41
C ALA A 35 -0.36 -8.20 0.72
N THR A 36 -1.58 -7.75 0.43
CA THR A 36 -2.48 -7.14 1.42
C THR A 36 -2.81 -8.09 2.57
N LYS A 37 -3.13 -9.36 2.28
CA LYS A 37 -3.40 -10.37 3.32
C LYS A 37 -2.18 -10.63 4.18
N HIS A 38 -0.99 -10.75 3.58
CA HIS A 38 0.23 -10.98 4.33
C HIS A 38 0.58 -9.81 5.24
N ALA A 39 0.46 -8.57 4.75
CA ALA A 39 0.63 -7.37 5.57
C ALA A 39 -0.36 -7.39 6.74
N ALA A 40 -1.66 -7.59 6.48
CA ALA A 40 -2.69 -7.63 7.52
C ALA A 40 -2.50 -8.74 8.58
N SER A 41 -1.84 -9.84 8.23
CA SER A 41 -1.50 -10.91 9.18
C SER A 41 -0.23 -10.66 9.98
N SER A 42 0.55 -9.62 9.65
CA SER A 42 1.80 -9.30 10.34
C SER A 42 1.54 -8.59 11.67
N ASP A 43 2.52 -8.67 12.58
CA ASP A 43 2.41 -8.06 13.90
C ASP A 43 2.30 -6.52 13.83
N LYS A 44 1.64 -5.95 14.84
CA LYS A 44 1.49 -4.49 14.99
C LYS A 44 2.83 -3.77 14.90
N GLU A 45 3.88 -4.34 15.48
CA GLU A 45 5.23 -3.78 15.51
C GLU A 45 5.81 -3.60 14.11
N ILE A 46 5.49 -4.50 13.17
CA ILE A 46 5.88 -4.40 11.76
C ILE A 46 5.16 -3.21 11.12
N HIS A 47 3.85 -3.09 11.33
CA HIS A 47 3.06 -1.96 10.82
C HIS A 47 3.58 -0.61 11.32
N LEU A 48 3.88 -0.51 12.61
CA LEU A 48 4.44 0.71 13.21
C LEU A 48 5.86 1.00 12.68
N ALA A 49 6.67 -0.03 12.41
CA ALA A 49 7.98 0.15 11.78
C ALA A 49 7.83 0.69 10.34
N TYR A 50 6.93 0.13 9.53
CA TYR A 50 6.64 0.63 8.18
C TYR A 50 6.15 2.09 8.21
N LEU A 51 5.31 2.44 9.18
CA LEU A 51 4.89 3.83 9.40
C LEU A 51 6.08 4.78 9.65
N GLN A 52 7.13 4.37 10.36
CA GLN A 52 8.33 5.21 10.54
C GLN A 52 9.05 5.49 9.23
N CYS A 53 8.99 4.58 8.26
CA CYS A 53 9.56 4.78 6.94
C CYS A 53 8.72 5.72 6.05
N TYR A 54 7.45 5.96 6.40
CA TYR A 54 6.47 6.58 5.49
C TYR A 54 6.88 7.97 5.01
N ALA A 55 7.36 8.81 5.94
CA ALA A 55 7.72 10.20 5.72
C ALA A 55 9.11 10.41 5.11
N LEU A 56 9.87 9.33 4.90
CA LEU A 56 11.22 9.37 4.36
C LEU A 56 11.20 9.57 2.83
N GLN A 57 12.30 10.11 2.30
CA GLN A 57 12.52 10.19 0.86
C GLN A 57 12.68 8.79 0.25
N GLU A 58 12.45 8.62 -1.05
CA GLU A 58 12.35 7.29 -1.68
C GLU A 58 13.56 6.37 -1.42
N ASN A 59 14.79 6.90 -1.50
CA ASN A 59 16.00 6.11 -1.27
C ASN A 59 16.09 5.64 0.20
N ASP A 60 15.85 6.54 1.14
CA ASP A 60 15.88 6.25 2.57
C ASP A 60 14.72 5.34 2.98
N LYS A 61 13.53 5.55 2.40
CA LYS A 61 12.36 4.68 2.56
C LYS A 61 12.67 3.26 2.11
N LYS A 62 13.31 3.09 0.94
CA LYS A 62 13.71 1.77 0.43
C LYS A 62 14.69 1.07 1.38
N GLN A 63 15.69 1.79 1.90
CA GLN A 63 16.63 1.26 2.88
C GLN A 63 15.92 0.90 4.20
N CYS A 64 15.02 1.76 4.67
CA CYS A 64 14.21 1.53 5.87
C CYS A 64 13.36 0.26 5.74
N HIS A 65 12.66 0.07 4.61
CA HIS A 65 11.91 -1.17 4.34
C HIS A 65 12.82 -2.41 4.31
N GLN A 66 14.04 -2.29 3.79
CA GLN A 66 15.01 -3.38 3.79
C GLN A 66 15.44 -3.78 5.21
N LEU A 67 15.69 -2.80 6.07
CA LEU A 67 16.02 -3.02 7.48
C LEU A 67 14.88 -3.71 8.22
N ILE A 68 13.63 -3.29 8.00
CA ILE A 68 12.45 -3.95 8.59
C ILE A 68 12.38 -5.41 8.15
N THR A 69 12.56 -5.67 6.86
CA THR A 69 12.53 -7.05 6.35
C THR A 69 13.55 -7.93 7.08
N GLN A 70 14.78 -7.43 7.26
CA GLN A 70 15.85 -8.14 7.93
C GLN A 70 15.57 -8.30 9.44
N GLN A 71 15.13 -7.23 10.09
CA GLN A 71 14.88 -7.19 11.53
C GLN A 71 13.78 -8.17 11.95
N PHE A 72 12.70 -8.27 11.18
CA PHE A 72 11.56 -9.12 11.49
C PHE A 72 11.61 -10.48 10.78
N ASN A 73 12.72 -10.80 10.11
CA ASN A 73 12.86 -12.01 9.28
C ASN A 73 11.63 -12.23 8.38
N LEU A 74 11.15 -11.15 7.75
CA LEU A 74 10.02 -11.27 6.84
C LEU A 74 10.50 -12.11 5.67
N ASP A 75 9.86 -13.26 5.47
CA ASP A 75 10.17 -14.14 4.36
C ASP A 75 10.06 -13.34 3.07
N ARG A 76 11.23 -12.96 2.53
CA ARG A 76 11.38 -12.64 1.13
C ARG A 76 11.26 -13.94 0.40
N GLU A 77 10.02 -14.41 0.24
CA GLU A 77 9.67 -15.11 -0.98
C GLU A 77 10.35 -14.37 -2.14
N PRO A 78 10.77 -15.07 -3.21
CA PRO A 78 11.10 -14.45 -4.48
C PRO A 78 9.82 -13.86 -5.10
N SER A 79 9.17 -12.96 -4.38
CA SER A 79 7.97 -12.27 -4.74
C SER A 79 8.37 -11.00 -5.49
N SER A 80 7.60 -10.69 -6.52
CA SER A 80 7.91 -9.62 -7.46
C SER A 80 8.02 -8.27 -6.74
N GLN A 81 8.70 -7.30 -7.36
CA GLN A 81 8.70 -5.91 -6.89
C GLN A 81 7.28 -5.38 -6.63
N LYS A 82 6.31 -5.84 -7.44
CA LYS A 82 4.88 -5.54 -7.30
C LYS A 82 4.34 -6.02 -5.96
N TYR A 83 4.64 -7.25 -5.56
CA TYR A 83 4.22 -7.79 -4.25
C TYR A 83 4.68 -6.90 -3.10
N TRP A 84 5.98 -6.58 -3.05
CA TRP A 84 6.55 -5.79 -1.96
C TRP A 84 6.05 -4.34 -1.93
N LEU A 85 5.71 -3.77 -3.09
CA LEU A 85 5.06 -2.46 -3.17
C LEU A 85 3.68 -2.47 -2.49
N TYR A 86 2.85 -3.47 -2.77
CA TYR A 86 1.52 -3.56 -2.15
C TYR A 86 1.58 -3.98 -0.68
N TYR A 87 2.55 -4.83 -0.31
CA TYR A 87 2.78 -5.21 1.07
C TYR A 87 3.16 -3.98 1.91
N SER A 88 4.16 -3.20 1.45
CA SER A 88 4.61 -2.01 2.19
C SER A 88 3.52 -0.95 2.27
N TYR A 89 2.78 -0.73 1.19
CA TYR A 89 1.65 0.21 1.18
C TYR A 89 0.57 -0.16 2.21
N GLU A 90 0.18 -1.44 2.28
CA GLU A 90 -0.81 -1.88 3.26
C GLU A 90 -0.26 -1.86 4.69
N ALA A 91 1.00 -2.26 4.89
CA ALA A 91 1.64 -2.20 6.21
C ALA A 91 1.74 -0.75 6.73
N GLU A 92 2.07 0.22 5.87
CA GLU A 92 2.07 1.65 6.19
C GLU A 92 0.66 2.13 6.60
N ARG A 93 -0.39 1.77 5.84
CA ARG A 93 -1.79 2.07 6.17
C ARG A 93 -2.21 1.53 7.53
N LEU A 94 -1.90 0.26 7.80
CA LEU A 94 -2.18 -0.38 9.09
C LEU A 94 -1.39 0.29 10.22
N GLY A 95 -0.19 0.77 9.94
CA GLY A 95 0.60 1.56 10.88
C GLY A 95 -0.09 2.84 11.30
N PHE A 96 -0.64 3.62 10.36
CA PHE A 96 -1.46 4.80 10.66
C PHE A 96 -2.68 4.45 11.52
N GLN A 97 -3.39 3.37 11.17
CA GLN A 97 -4.52 2.90 11.94
C GLN A 97 -4.14 2.55 13.39
N TRP A 98 -3.05 1.80 13.59
CA TRP A 98 -2.54 1.48 14.92
C TRP A 98 -2.16 2.72 15.73
N PHE A 99 -1.49 3.68 15.09
CA PHE A 99 -1.11 4.94 15.72
C PHE A 99 -2.32 5.76 16.16
N LEU A 100 -3.35 5.89 15.31
CA LEU A 100 -4.57 6.62 15.65
C LEU A 100 -5.32 5.93 16.80
N ASN A 101 -5.47 4.62 16.73
CA ASN A 101 -6.13 3.83 17.77
C ASN A 101 -5.39 3.93 19.12
N SER A 102 -4.04 3.98 19.12
CA SER A 102 -3.27 4.17 20.36
C SER A 102 -3.47 5.56 20.99
N HIS A 103 -4.00 6.52 20.22
CA HIS A 103 -4.37 7.86 20.69
C HIS A 103 -5.89 8.02 20.91
N ASN A 104 -6.61 6.91 21.07
CA ASN A 104 -8.07 6.88 21.24
C ASN A 104 -8.83 7.58 20.10
N LYS A 105 -8.28 7.56 18.88
CA LYS A 105 -8.94 8.08 17.68
C LYS A 105 -9.51 6.93 16.88
N SER A 106 -10.83 6.90 16.73
CA SER A 106 -11.51 5.86 15.95
C SER A 106 -11.16 6.02 14.47
N CYS A 107 -10.58 4.96 13.90
CA CYS A 107 -10.35 4.85 12.47
C CYS A 107 -10.40 3.37 12.09
N ALA A 108 -11.57 2.88 11.67
CA ALA A 108 -11.74 1.46 11.36
C ALA A 108 -10.89 1.01 10.16
N LYS A 109 -10.70 1.91 9.19
CA LYS A 109 -9.94 1.70 7.97
C LYS A 109 -9.50 3.05 7.43
N ILE A 110 -8.29 3.13 6.88
CA ILE A 110 -7.84 4.30 6.12
C ILE A 110 -8.44 4.22 4.70
N ASP A 111 -9.05 5.28 4.16
CA ASP A 111 -9.73 5.19 2.85
C ASP A 111 -8.73 5.20 1.68
N HIS A 112 -7.67 5.99 1.78
CA HIS A 112 -6.64 6.20 0.74
C HIS A 112 -5.20 6.27 1.31
N GLY A 113 -4.20 6.51 0.45
CA GLY A 113 -2.86 6.85 0.94
C GLY A 113 -2.88 8.15 1.73
N VAL A 114 -2.00 8.29 2.74
CA VAL A 114 -1.90 9.50 3.56
C VAL A 114 -1.18 10.59 2.78
N LEU A 115 -1.80 11.75 2.61
CA LEU A 115 -1.25 12.80 1.74
C LEU A 115 -0.51 13.86 2.55
N PHE A 116 0.66 14.27 2.08
CA PHE A 116 1.36 15.40 2.67
C PHE A 116 0.76 16.72 2.18
N ASN A 117 0.29 17.54 3.11
CA ASN A 117 -0.29 18.85 2.88
C ASN A 117 0.77 19.93 3.15
N GLN A 118 1.23 20.56 2.07
CA GLN A 118 2.27 21.59 2.14
C GLN A 118 1.81 22.86 2.88
N ALA A 119 0.52 23.21 2.81
CA ALA A 119 0.00 24.43 3.43
C ALA A 119 0.01 24.34 4.96
N THR A 120 -0.23 23.15 5.51
CA THR A 120 -0.23 22.90 6.95
C THR A 120 1.03 22.18 7.45
N ASN A 121 1.95 21.83 6.54
CA ASN A 121 3.15 21.05 6.82
C ASN A 121 2.84 19.76 7.62
N SER A 122 1.78 19.07 7.23
CA SER A 122 1.25 17.90 7.93
C SER A 122 0.79 16.82 6.97
N TYR A 123 0.59 15.61 7.48
CA TYR A 123 -0.01 14.49 6.78
C TYR A 123 -1.50 14.40 7.10
N ASP A 124 -2.32 14.45 6.07
CA ASP A 124 -3.77 14.32 6.16
C ASP A 124 -4.15 12.84 6.05
N VAL A 125 -4.69 12.31 7.15
CA VAL A 125 -5.15 10.93 7.27
C VAL A 125 -6.67 10.89 7.24
N ILE A 126 -7.23 10.23 6.23
CA ILE A 126 -8.67 10.13 6.01
C ILE A 126 -9.11 8.69 6.23
N CYS A 127 -10.04 8.51 7.18
CA CYS A 127 -10.64 7.23 7.50
C CYS A 127 -11.90 6.98 6.67
N ALA A 128 -12.21 5.71 6.44
CA ALA A 128 -13.35 5.28 5.63
C ALA A 128 -14.71 5.64 6.26
N ASP A 129 -14.73 5.93 7.55
CA ASP A 129 -15.89 6.45 8.29
C ASP A 129 -16.05 7.99 8.15
N GLY A 130 -15.17 8.65 7.39
CA GLY A 130 -15.16 10.10 7.18
C GLY A 130 -14.32 10.89 8.19
N ASN A 131 -13.79 10.26 9.24
CA ASN A 131 -12.93 10.93 10.20
C ASN A 131 -11.63 11.41 9.54
N LYS A 132 -11.17 12.61 9.89
CA LYS A 132 -9.95 13.22 9.34
C LYS A 132 -9.01 13.64 10.45
N PHE A 133 -7.73 13.32 10.29
CA PHE A 133 -6.68 13.62 11.28
C PHE A 133 -5.48 14.26 10.61
N LYS A 134 -4.85 15.21 11.31
CA LYS A 134 -3.55 15.75 10.91
C LYS A 134 -2.45 15.15 11.77
N MET A 135 -1.42 14.64 11.12
CA MET A 135 -0.25 14.09 11.77
C MET A 135 1.01 14.80 11.28
N SER A 136 2.03 14.93 12.13
CA SER A 136 3.35 15.38 11.72
C SER A 136 4.41 14.34 12.05
N PHE A 137 5.49 14.38 11.29
CA PHE A 137 6.66 13.53 11.51
C PHE A 137 7.85 14.40 11.91
N SER A 138 8.43 14.13 13.07
CA SER A 138 9.69 14.72 13.51
C SER A 138 10.85 13.91 12.92
N TYR A 139 11.56 14.46 11.95
CA TYR A 139 12.78 13.85 11.40
C TYR A 139 13.93 13.81 12.41
N LYS A 140 13.92 14.72 13.40
CA LYS A 140 14.93 14.76 14.46
C LYS A 140 14.77 13.59 15.43
N ASP A 141 13.53 13.31 15.82
CA ASP A 141 13.22 12.33 16.86
C ASP A 141 12.70 11.01 16.27
N ASN A 142 12.60 10.92 14.93
CA ASN A 142 12.04 9.80 14.18
C ASN A 142 10.69 9.35 14.76
N SER A 143 9.77 10.29 14.92
CA SER A 143 8.52 10.07 15.66
C SER A 143 7.33 10.78 15.04
N TRP A 144 6.17 10.15 15.18
CA TRP A 144 4.89 10.67 14.72
C TRP A 144 4.15 11.38 15.85
N THR A 145 3.55 12.52 15.54
CA THR A 145 2.71 13.29 16.47
C THR A 145 1.33 13.51 15.87
N LEU A 146 0.28 13.31 16.67
CA LEU A 146 -1.07 13.72 16.32
C LEU A 146 -1.23 15.23 16.62
N LEU A 147 -1.53 16.02 15.59
CA LEU A 147 -1.66 17.47 15.72
C LEU A 147 -3.10 17.88 16.05
N GLU A 148 -4.04 17.49 15.19
CA GLU A 148 -5.43 17.96 15.25
C GLU A 148 -6.40 16.87 14.80
N TRP A 149 -7.62 16.93 15.34
CA TRP A 149 -8.76 16.21 14.81
C TRP A 149 -9.63 17.17 14.03
N LEU A 150 -9.87 16.86 12.76
CA LEU A 150 -10.78 17.62 11.92
C LEU A 150 -12.16 16.97 12.02
N ILE A 151 -13.02 17.57 12.84
CA ILE A 151 -14.46 17.27 12.82
C ILE A 151 -14.99 17.81 11.49
N VAL A 152 -15.56 16.94 10.66
CA VAL A 152 -16.38 17.34 9.51
C VAL A 152 -17.85 17.26 9.93
#